data_AF-A0A2W6P384-F1
#
_entry.id   AF-A0A2W6P384-F1
#
_cell.length_a   1.000
_cell.length_b   1.000
_cell.length_c   1.000
_cell.angle_alpha   90.00
_cell.angle_beta   90.00
_cell.angle_gamma   90.00
#
_symmetry.space_group_name_H-M   'P 1'
#
loop_
_entity.id
_entity.type
_entity.pdbx_description
1 polymer ?
#
loop_
_entity_poly.entity_id
_entity_poly.type
_entity_poly.pdbx_seq_one_letter_code
_entity_poly.pdbx_strand_id
1 'polypeptide(L)'
;MTTVKFNPNTQKRTSQREMVLTALRNAGSIGLANYELYEISQRWAARLQELYKQGYKIRVDNLGDGIYSYTLVEEPTEILPRPDRAQDVLTREIEGKFGGSVTTDQLLYLLQSNKLQVGRKAGTFSV
;
A
#
# COMPACT_ATOMS: atom_id res chain seq x y z
N MET A 1 6.89 38.81 -2.05
CA MET A 1 5.90 38.01 -1.28
C MET A 1 4.81 37.60 -2.25
N THR A 2 4.78 36.34 -2.69
CA THR A 2 3.83 35.87 -3.70
C THR A 2 2.61 35.28 -3.01
N THR A 3 1.48 35.97 -3.06
CA THR A 3 0.21 35.50 -2.50
C THR A 3 -0.36 34.37 -3.37
N VAL A 4 -0.34 33.14 -2.84
CA VAL A 4 -1.05 32.00 -3.42
C VAL A 4 -2.55 32.24 -3.26
N LYS A 5 -3.27 32.40 -4.38
CA LYS A 5 -4.73 32.50 -4.37
C LYS A 5 -5.32 31.12 -4.07
N PHE A 6 -5.89 30.96 -2.89
CA PHE A 6 -6.66 29.77 -2.52
C PHE A 6 -7.97 29.77 -3.33
N ASN A 7 -8.18 28.76 -4.18
CA ASN A 7 -9.42 28.61 -4.93
C ASN A 7 -10.37 27.67 -4.14
N PRO A 8 -11.48 28.17 -3.56
CA PRO A 8 -12.35 27.41 -2.67
C PRO A 8 -13.19 26.33 -3.38
N ASN A 9 -13.12 26.22 -4.71
CA ASN A 9 -13.91 25.28 -5.52
C ASN A 9 -13.12 24.07 -6.05
N THR A 10 -12.14 23.57 -5.32
CA THR A 10 -11.52 22.28 -5.63
C THR A 10 -12.35 21.15 -5.01
N GLN A 11 -13.43 20.77 -5.71
CA GLN A 11 -14.17 19.55 -5.38
C GLN A 11 -13.15 18.39 -5.41
N LYS A 12 -12.88 17.81 -4.25
CA LYS A 12 -11.80 16.82 -4.08
C LYS A 12 -12.11 15.63 -4.98
N ARG A 13 -11.40 15.54 -6.10
CA ARG A 13 -11.59 14.45 -7.06
C ARG A 13 -11.36 13.13 -6.33
N THR A 14 -12.39 12.28 -6.31
CA THR A 14 -12.32 10.96 -5.69
C THR A 14 -11.14 10.21 -6.27
N SER A 15 -10.27 9.69 -5.39
CA SER A 15 -9.10 8.95 -5.83
C SER A 15 -9.53 7.63 -6.47
N GLN A 16 -8.73 7.13 -7.42
CA GLN A 16 -8.98 5.82 -8.04
C GLN A 16 -9.05 4.68 -7.01
N ARG A 17 -8.33 4.79 -5.88
CA ARG A 17 -8.43 3.86 -4.74
C ARG A 17 -9.81 3.93 -4.08
N GLU A 18 -10.31 5.13 -3.81
CA GLU A 18 -11.65 5.33 -3.24
C GLU A 18 -12.75 4.87 -4.19
N MET A 19 -12.58 5.04 -5.51
CA MET A 19 -13.51 4.50 -6.51
C MET A 19 -13.58 2.96 -6.44
N VAL A 20 -12.42 2.29 -6.42
CA VAL A 20 -12.34 0.83 -6.28
C VAL A 20 -12.97 0.37 -4.95
N LEU A 21 -12.67 1.03 -3.84
CA LEU A 21 -13.25 0.71 -2.54
C LEU A 21 -14.77 0.89 -2.52
N THR A 22 -15.26 1.99 -3.09
CA THR A 22 -16.71 2.27 -3.18
C THR A 22 -17.41 1.21 -4.01
N ALA A 23 -16.81 0.79 -5.14
CA ALA A 23 -17.38 -0.26 -5.97
C ALA A 23 -17.43 -1.61 -5.22
N LEU A 24 -16.37 -1.96 -4.48
CA LEU A 24 -16.35 -3.18 -3.66
C LEU A 24 -17.42 -3.15 -2.56
N ARG A 25 -17.62 -2.00 -1.90
CA ARG A 25 -18.71 -1.81 -0.92
C ARG A 25 -20.09 -2.00 -1.55
N ASN A 26 -20.30 -1.40 -2.72
CA ASN A 26 -21.58 -1.47 -3.42
C ASN A 26 -21.88 -2.89 -3.94
N ALA A 27 -20.86 -3.65 -4.31
CA ALA A 27 -21.01 -5.05 -4.71
C ALA A 27 -21.34 -5.99 -3.53
N GLY A 28 -21.01 -5.57 -2.30
CA GLY A 28 -21.31 -6.34 -1.08
C GLY A 28 -20.77 -7.76 -1.16
N SER A 29 -21.62 -8.74 -0.84
CA SER A 29 -21.26 -10.17 -0.82
C SER A 29 -21.08 -10.82 -2.19
N ILE A 30 -21.49 -10.14 -3.28
CA ILE A 30 -21.32 -10.65 -4.65
C ILE A 30 -19.87 -10.50 -5.11
N GLY A 31 -19.22 -9.41 -4.67
CA GLY A 31 -17.89 -9.04 -5.11
C GLY A 31 -17.86 -8.49 -6.54
N LEU A 32 -16.66 -8.16 -7.01
CA LEU A 32 -16.42 -7.68 -8.37
C LEU A 32 -15.41 -8.57 -9.08
N ALA A 33 -15.66 -8.89 -10.34
CA ALA A 33 -14.69 -9.57 -11.17
C ALA A 33 -13.51 -8.65 -11.54
N ASN A 34 -12.38 -9.26 -11.88
CA ASN A 34 -11.18 -8.55 -12.36
C ASN A 34 -11.45 -7.64 -13.56
N TYR A 35 -12.34 -8.02 -14.49
CA TYR A 35 -12.70 -7.18 -15.63
C TYR A 35 -13.54 -5.96 -15.20
N GLU A 36 -14.45 -6.11 -14.23
CA GLU A 36 -15.24 -4.98 -13.70
C GLU A 36 -14.34 -3.99 -12.94
N LEU A 37 -13.38 -4.50 -12.19
CA LEU A 37 -12.36 -3.68 -11.53
C LEU A 37 -11.46 -2.94 -12.54
N TYR A 38 -11.18 -3.54 -13.69
CA TYR A 38 -10.38 -2.94 -14.74
C TYR A 38 -11.07 -1.72 -15.38
N GLU A 39 -12.39 -1.79 -15.58
CA GLU A 39 -13.20 -0.66 -16.08
C GLU A 39 -13.18 0.54 -15.12
N ILE A 40 -13.08 0.29 -13.81
CA ILE A 40 -12.99 1.35 -12.79
C ILE A 40 -11.57 1.92 -12.73
N SER A 41 -10.56 1.05 -12.76
CA SER A 41 -9.16 1.44 -12.68
C SER A 41 -8.26 0.42 -13.37
N GLN A 42 -7.56 0.83 -14.41
CA GLN A 42 -6.55 -0.03 -15.08
C GLN A 42 -5.47 -0.55 -14.13
N ARG A 43 -5.21 0.18 -13.02
CA ARG A 43 -4.25 -0.21 -11.97
C ARG A 43 -4.95 -0.74 -10.72
N TRP A 44 -6.13 -1.36 -10.86
CA TRP A 44 -6.93 -1.90 -9.75
C TRP A 44 -6.11 -2.80 -8.83
N ALA A 45 -5.23 -3.66 -9.36
CA ALA A 45 -4.39 -4.54 -8.56
C ALA A 45 -3.50 -3.74 -7.58
N ALA A 46 -2.92 -2.63 -8.04
CA ALA A 46 -2.16 -1.73 -7.17
C ALA A 46 -3.06 -1.02 -6.14
N ARG A 47 -4.31 -0.70 -6.51
CA ARG A 47 -5.28 -0.13 -5.57
C ARG A 47 -5.66 -1.13 -4.48
N LEU A 48 -5.88 -2.41 -4.83
CA LEU A 48 -6.14 -3.46 -3.83
C LEU A 48 -4.94 -3.64 -2.90
N GLN A 49 -3.71 -3.60 -3.41
CA GLN A 49 -2.49 -3.62 -2.58
C GLN A 49 -2.43 -2.43 -1.61
N GLU A 50 -2.89 -1.25 -1.99
CA GLU A 50 -3.02 -0.11 -1.08
C GLU A 50 -4.08 -0.36 -0.01
N LEU A 51 -5.23 -0.95 -0.36
CA LEU A 51 -6.30 -1.30 0.57
C LEU A 51 -5.85 -2.38 1.58
N TYR A 52 -5.16 -3.43 1.13
CA TYR A 52 -4.58 -4.44 2.02
C TYR A 52 -3.62 -3.81 3.05
N LYS A 53 -2.77 -2.88 2.60
CA LYS A 53 -1.85 -2.14 3.50
C LYS A 53 -2.57 -1.27 4.52
N GLN A 54 -3.80 -0.85 4.22
CA GLN A 54 -4.64 -0.07 5.11
C GLN A 54 -5.46 -0.92 6.07
N GLY A 55 -5.40 -2.25 5.95
CA GLY A 55 -6.09 -3.19 6.83
C GLY A 55 -7.41 -3.75 6.27
N TYR A 56 -7.79 -3.42 5.04
CA TYR A 56 -8.97 -4.01 4.40
C TYR A 56 -8.75 -5.48 4.09
N LYS A 57 -9.73 -6.33 4.38
CA LYS A 57 -9.71 -7.75 4.01
C LYS A 57 -10.59 -7.96 2.79
N ILE A 58 -9.97 -8.41 1.70
CA ILE A 58 -10.64 -8.70 0.44
C ILE A 58 -10.38 -10.18 0.12
N ARG A 59 -11.46 -10.96 0.00
CA ARG A 59 -11.39 -12.36 -0.43
C ARG A 59 -11.28 -12.41 -1.94
N VAL A 60 -10.48 -13.35 -2.44
CA VAL A 60 -10.33 -13.62 -3.86
C VAL A 60 -10.79 -15.03 -4.15
N ASP A 61 -11.80 -15.16 -5.00
CA ASP A 61 -12.37 -16.45 -5.41
C ASP A 61 -12.11 -16.65 -6.91
N ASN A 62 -11.55 -17.80 -7.30
CA ASN A 62 -11.33 -18.14 -8.71
C ASN A 62 -12.64 -18.68 -9.30
N LEU A 63 -13.16 -18.01 -10.34
CA LEU A 63 -14.39 -18.40 -11.03
C LEU A 63 -14.15 -19.30 -12.25
N GLY A 64 -12.88 -19.56 -12.60
CA GLY A 64 -12.47 -20.27 -13.81
C GLY A 64 -12.01 -19.32 -14.92
N ASP A 65 -11.33 -19.86 -15.93
CA ASP A 65 -10.93 -19.14 -17.16
C ASP A 65 -10.18 -17.81 -16.94
N GLY A 66 -9.41 -17.72 -15.84
CA GLY A 66 -8.66 -16.51 -15.48
C GLY A 66 -9.52 -15.37 -14.92
N ILE A 67 -10.79 -15.64 -14.60
CA ILE A 67 -11.71 -14.72 -13.94
C ILE A 67 -11.63 -14.92 -12.43
N TYR A 68 -11.46 -13.82 -11.71
CA TYR A 68 -11.37 -13.80 -10.25
C TYR A 68 -12.37 -12.79 -9.71
N SER A 69 -13.15 -13.20 -8.70
CA SER A 69 -14.03 -12.30 -7.94
C SER A 69 -13.32 -11.80 -6.69
N TYR A 70 -13.48 -10.51 -6.42
CA TYR A 70 -12.91 -9.79 -5.29
C TYR A 70 -14.04 -9.29 -4.40
N THR A 71 -14.15 -9.83 -3.20
CA THR A 71 -15.22 -9.49 -2.24
C THR A 71 -14.64 -8.78 -1.03
N LEU A 72 -15.17 -7.61 -0.68
CA LEU A 72 -14.80 -6.93 0.57
C LEU A 72 -15.43 -7.68 1.75
N VAL A 73 -14.59 -8.26 2.60
CA VAL A 73 -15.01 -9.07 3.76
C VAL A 73 -15.03 -8.24 5.03
N GLU A 74 -14.03 -7.38 5.21
CA GLU A 74 -13.86 -6.61 6.44
C GLU A 74 -13.22 -5.26 6.14
N GLU A 75 -13.79 -4.22 6.75
CA GLU A 75 -13.18 -2.90 6.81
C GLU A 75 -12.45 -2.73 8.14
N PRO A 76 -11.25 -2.12 8.14
CA PRO A 76 -10.52 -1.91 9.35
C PRO A 76 -11.23 -0.84 10.20
N THR A 77 -11.28 -1.04 11.52
CA THR A 77 -11.81 -0.05 12.46
C THR A 77 -11.00 1.26 12.41
N GLU A 78 -9.70 1.15 12.12
CA GLU A 78 -8.79 2.27 11.90
C GLU A 78 -7.95 2.03 10.65
N ILE A 79 -7.87 3.03 9.76
CA ILE A 79 -7.03 2.95 8.57
C ILE A 79 -5.58 2.89 9.02
N LEU A 80 -4.90 1.77 8.77
CA LEU A 80 -3.49 1.64 9.12
C LEU A 80 -2.68 2.74 8.42
N PRO A 81 -1.82 3.46 9.16
CA PRO A 81 -0.97 4.46 8.56
C PRO A 81 -0.06 3.79 7.54
N ARG A 82 0.35 4.56 6.53
CA ARG A 82 1.36 4.08 5.59
C ARG A 82 2.59 3.65 6.41
N PRO A 83 3.14 2.44 6.18
CA PRO A 83 4.34 2.03 6.88
C PRO A 83 5.46 3.03 6.59
N ASP A 84 6.23 3.34 7.62
CA ASP A 84 7.43 4.17 7.51
C ASP A 84 8.36 3.58 6.44
N ARG A 85 9.12 4.44 5.76
CA ARG A 85 10.11 3.93 4.81
C ARG A 85 11.15 3.14 5.59
N ALA A 86 11.58 2.01 5.04
CA ALA A 86 12.59 1.16 5.66
C ALA A 86 13.86 1.95 6.03
N GLN A 87 14.27 2.91 5.19
CA GLN A 87 15.40 3.79 5.46
C GLN A 87 15.16 4.65 6.70
N ASP A 88 13.98 5.26 6.84
CA ASP A 88 13.65 6.13 7.99
C ASP A 88 13.60 5.30 9.29
N VAL A 89 13.09 4.07 9.22
CA VAL A 89 13.13 3.11 10.33
C VAL A 89 14.57 2.81 10.73
N LEU A 90 15.43 2.44 9.77
CA LEU A 90 16.82 2.10 10.03
C LEU A 90 17.61 3.28 10.59
N THR A 91 17.50 4.47 10.00
CA THR A 91 18.22 5.66 10.48
C THR A 91 17.86 5.98 11.93
N ARG A 92 16.56 6.02 12.24
CA ARG A 92 16.06 6.27 13.60
C ARG A 92 16.57 5.24 14.61
N GLU A 93 16.60 3.96 14.22
CA GLU A 93 17.08 2.87 15.07
C GLU A 93 18.60 2.94 15.29
N ILE A 94 19.38 3.26 14.25
CA ILE A 94 20.84 3.43 14.33
C ILE A 94 21.21 4.61 15.22
N GLU A 95 20.54 5.74 15.05
CA GLU A 95 20.73 6.93 15.90
C GLU A 95 20.32 6.65 17.35
N GLY A 96 19.11 6.10 17.54
CA GLY A 96 18.53 5.93 18.87
C GLY A 96 19.14 4.81 19.71
N LYS A 97 19.53 3.68 19.12
CA LYS A 97 20.04 2.50 19.86
C LYS A 97 21.55 2.40 19.86
N PHE A 98 22.23 2.97 18.86
CA PHE A 98 23.67 2.75 18.64
C PHE A 98 24.46 4.06 18.44
N GLY A 99 23.84 5.22 18.66
CA GLY A 99 24.54 6.51 18.62
C GLY A 99 25.05 6.90 17.22
N GLY A 100 24.39 6.43 16.16
CA GLY A 100 24.71 6.81 14.78
C GLY A 100 25.69 5.88 14.06
N SER A 101 26.18 4.82 14.72
CA SER A 101 27.09 3.84 14.10
C SER A 101 26.70 2.41 14.47
N VAL A 102 26.87 1.47 13.54
CA VAL A 102 26.56 0.05 13.79
C VAL A 102 27.67 -0.86 13.25
N THR A 103 27.90 -1.95 13.97
CA THR A 103 28.66 -3.10 13.51
C THR A 103 27.82 -3.98 12.57
N THR A 104 28.45 -4.93 11.89
CA THR A 104 27.77 -5.90 11.02
C THR A 104 26.69 -6.67 11.76
N ASP A 105 26.98 -7.19 12.96
CA ASP A 105 26.03 -7.99 13.74
C ASP A 105 24.82 -7.16 14.18
N GLN A 106 25.05 -5.90 14.56
CA GLN A 106 23.98 -4.96 14.91
C GLN A 106 23.10 -4.62 13.70
N LEU A 107 23.69 -4.45 12.51
CA LEU A 107 22.92 -4.25 11.29
C LEU A 107 22.05 -5.47 10.96
N LEU A 108 22.60 -6.68 11.04
CA LEU A 108 21.83 -7.91 10.79
C LEU A 108 20.68 -8.06 11.80
N TYR A 109 20.93 -7.77 13.08
CA TYR A 109 19.91 -7.74 14.11
C TYR A 109 18.79 -6.70 13.80
N LEU A 110 19.16 -5.49 13.38
CA LEU A 110 18.20 -4.45 13.01
C LEU A 110 17.30 -4.87 11.84
N LEU A 111 17.88 -5.50 10.82
CA LEU A 111 17.13 -5.99 9.66
C LEU A 111 16.12 -7.07 10.08
N GLN A 112 16.54 -8.05 10.89
CA GLN A 112 15.68 -9.14 11.35
C GLN A 112 14.55 -8.65 12.27
N SER A 113 14.90 -7.85 13.29
CA SER A 113 13.93 -7.35 14.28
C SER A 113 12.86 -6.45 13.66
N ASN A 114 13.20 -5.69 12.61
CA ASN A 114 12.25 -4.84 11.89
C ASN A 114 11.61 -5.53 10.67
N LYS A 115 11.85 -6.83 10.46
CA LYS A 115 11.34 -7.60 9.29
C LYS A 115 11.68 -6.94 7.95
N LEU A 116 12.89 -6.39 7.85
CA LEU A 116 13.41 -5.74 6.66
C LEU A 116 14.31 -6.69 5.86
N GLN A 117 14.29 -6.54 4.53
CA GLN A 117 15.18 -7.23 3.62
C GLN A 117 15.98 -6.23 2.78
N VAL A 118 17.24 -6.57 2.50
CA VAL A 118 18.11 -5.77 1.62
C VAL A 118 18.11 -6.41 0.24
N GLY A 119 17.74 -5.64 -0.78
CA GLY A 119 17.75 -6.07 -2.17
C GLY A 119 18.49 -5.07 -3.05
N ARG A 120 18.93 -5.51 -4.23
CA ARG A 120 19.46 -4.60 -5.25
C ARG A 120 18.33 -3.79 -5.86
N LYS A 121 18.62 -2.53 -6.20
CA LYS A 121 17.69 -1.70 -6.99
C LYS A 121 17.48 -2.36 -8.35
N ALA A 122 16.24 -2.44 -8.82
CA ALA A 122 15.95 -2.97 -10.15
C ALA A 122 16.79 -2.24 -11.23
N GLY A 123 17.38 -3.00 -12.15
CA GLY A 123 18.24 -2.48 -13.21
C GLY A 123 19.68 -2.16 -12.80
N THR A 124 20.09 -2.46 -11.55
CA THR A 124 21.49 -2.33 -11.11
C THR A 124 22.21 -3.67 -11.16
N PHE A 125 22.44 -4.16 -12.37
CA PHE A 125 23.44 -5.21 -12.61
C PHE A 125 24.74 -4.52 -13.01
N SER A 126 25.63 -4.31 -12.05
CA SER A 126 27.05 -4.13 -12.37
C SER A 126 27.66 -5.52 -12.48
N VAL A 127 28.09 -5.87 -13.70
CA VAL A 127 28.98 -7.00 -13.98
C VAL A 127 30.29 -6.78 -13.24
#